data_AF-A0AAJ2H030-F1
#
_entry.id   AF-A0AAJ2H030-F1
#
_cell.length_a   1.000
_cell.length_b   1.000
_cell.length_c   1.000
_cell.angle_alpha   90.00
_cell.angle_beta   90.00
_cell.angle_gamma   90.00
#
_symmetry.space_group_name_H-M   'P 1'
#
loop_
_entity.id
_entity.type
_entity.pdbx_description
1 polymer ?
#
loop_
_entity_poly.entity_id
_entity_poly.type
_entity_poly.pdbx_seq_one_letter_code
_entity_poly.pdbx_strand_id
1 'polypeptide(L)'
;NCCTPLLDDPIKGHLTRRGLIVHRARCSNLLHEGQQHPENIIPLSWQQNVDEEARFPAYLLIDKKLDAEQTTEVIYTIRQFQAGLEQLSTDEHKTYLSLIVRDRDHLA
;
A
#
# COMPACT_ATOMS: atom_id res chain seq x y z
N ASN A 1 8.14 -5.92 -2.73
CA ASN A 1 6.86 -5.22 -2.91
C ASN A 1 6.94 -4.29 -4.13
N CYS A 2 6.11 -4.43 -5.20
CA CYS A 2 6.04 -3.39 -6.29
C CYS A 2 5.23 -2.20 -5.79
N CYS A 3 3.99 -2.48 -5.42
CA CYS A 3 2.99 -1.48 -5.09
C CYS A 3 2.01 -2.09 -4.09
N THR A 4 1.38 -1.22 -3.29
CA THR A 4 0.32 -1.55 -2.36
C THR A 4 -0.98 -0.93 -2.86
N PRO A 5 -1.79 -1.68 -3.65
CA PRO A 5 -3.10 -1.21 -4.05
C PRO A 5 -4.02 -1.14 -2.82
N LEU A 6 -4.71 -0.02 -2.66
CA LEU A 6 -5.78 0.14 -1.67
C LEU A 6 -7.13 -0.14 -2.32
N LEU A 7 -8.16 -0.33 -1.49
CA LEU A 7 -9.54 -0.37 -1.97
C LEU A 7 -9.81 0.82 -2.90
N ASP A 8 -10.56 0.55 -3.97
CA ASP A 8 -10.90 1.49 -5.06
C ASP A 8 -9.74 1.95 -5.97
N ASP A 9 -8.49 1.57 -5.70
CA ASP A 9 -7.45 1.74 -6.71
C ASP A 9 -7.81 0.90 -7.96
N PRO A 10 -7.66 1.43 -9.18
CA PRO A 10 -7.73 0.61 -10.38
C PRO A 10 -6.64 -0.47 -10.33
N ILE A 11 -7.03 -1.74 -10.37
CA ILE A 11 -6.12 -2.89 -10.24
C ILE A 11 -6.08 -3.77 -11.49
N LYS A 12 -5.00 -4.55 -11.59
CA LYS A 12 -4.80 -5.63 -12.57
C LYS A 12 -4.01 -6.75 -11.90
N GLY A 13 -4.21 -7.97 -12.39
CA GLY A 13 -3.50 -9.15 -11.94
C GLY A 13 -2.30 -9.47 -12.83
N HIS A 14 -1.21 -9.91 -12.22
CA HIS A 14 -0.07 -10.53 -12.90
C HIS A 14 -0.06 -12.02 -12.55
N LEU A 15 -0.31 -12.88 -13.53
CA LEU A 15 -0.19 -14.32 -13.38
C LEU A 15 1.29 -14.72 -13.40
N THR A 16 1.81 -15.12 -12.25
CA THR A 16 3.20 -15.59 -12.09
C THR A 16 3.22 -17.11 -11.86
N ARG A 17 4.42 -17.70 -11.87
CA ARG A 17 4.63 -19.09 -11.44
C ARG A 17 4.17 -19.37 -9.99
N ARG A 18 4.04 -18.34 -9.16
CA ARG A 18 3.62 -18.43 -7.75
C ARG A 18 2.13 -18.09 -7.56
N GLY A 19 1.39 -17.91 -8.65
CA GLY A 19 -0.01 -17.49 -8.63
C GLY A 19 -0.20 -16.04 -9.04
N LEU A 20 -1.38 -15.51 -8.72
CA LEU A 20 -1.82 -14.17 -9.12
C LEU A 20 -1.33 -13.12 -8.13
N ILE A 21 -0.59 -12.12 -8.61
CA ILE A 21 -0.17 -10.96 -7.84
C ILE A 21 -1.02 -9.76 -8.25
N VAL A 22 -1.63 -9.07 -7.29
CA VAL A 22 -2.42 -7.86 -7.56
C VAL A 22 -1.50 -6.65 -7.60
N HIS A 23 -1.65 -5.86 -8.66
CA HIS A 23 -0.95 -4.61 -8.87
C HIS A 23 -1.93 -3.48 -9.11
N ARG A 24 -1.52 -2.24 -8.79
CA ARG A 24 -2.19 -1.06 -9.36
C ARG A 24 -2.06 -1.12 -10.88
N ALA A 25 -3.11 -0.76 -11.61
CA ALA A 25 -3.17 -0.80 -13.06
C ALA A 25 -2.07 0.04 -13.74
N ARG A 26 -1.52 1.03 -13.01
CA ARG A 26 -0.41 1.89 -13.43
C ARG A 26 0.96 1.53 -12.81
N CYS A 27 1.14 0.38 -12.14
CA CYS A 27 2.49 -0.07 -11.65
C CYS A 27 3.40 -0.23 -12.87
N SER A 28 4.52 0.49 -12.91
CA SER A 28 5.46 0.48 -14.04
C SER A 28 5.98 -0.93 -14.36
N ASN A 29 6.24 -1.74 -13.33
CA ASN A 29 6.68 -3.13 -13.52
C ASN A 29 5.60 -3.98 -14.20
N LEU A 30 4.33 -3.78 -13.84
CA LEU A 30 3.22 -4.48 -14.49
C LEU A 30 3.05 -4.03 -15.94
N LEU A 31 3.18 -2.73 -16.20
CA LEU A 31 3.10 -2.19 -17.56
C LEU A 31 4.21 -2.75 -18.45
N HIS A 32 5.42 -2.87 -17.92
CA HIS A 32 6.54 -3.50 -18.63
C HIS A 32 6.27 -4.99 -18.91
N GLU A 33 5.82 -5.75 -17.91
CA GLU A 33 5.45 -7.16 -18.09
C GLU A 33 4.39 -7.31 -19.18
N GLY A 34 3.32 -6.51 -19.13
CA GLY A 34 2.23 -6.60 -20.11
C GLY A 34 2.63 -6.24 -21.55
N GLN A 35 3.74 -5.54 -21.75
CA GLN A 35 4.29 -5.30 -23.09
C GLN A 35 5.02 -6.54 -23.64
N GLN A 36 5.63 -7.35 -22.77
CA GLN A 36 6.39 -8.54 -23.16
C GLN A 36 5.50 -9.80 -23.19
N HIS A 37 4.62 -9.92 -22.20
CA HIS A 37 3.78 -11.08 -21.93
C HIS A 37 2.34 -10.65 -21.61
N PRO A 38 1.58 -10.15 -22.59
CA PRO A 38 0.20 -9.70 -22.37
C PRO A 38 -0.72 -10.81 -21.84
N GLU A 39 -0.43 -12.08 -22.15
CA GLU A 39 -1.15 -13.26 -21.65
C GLU A 39 -1.06 -13.44 -20.13
N ASN A 40 -0.04 -12.85 -19.49
CA ASN A 40 0.12 -12.90 -18.03
C ASN A 40 -0.72 -11.82 -17.32
N ILE A 41 -1.39 -10.92 -18.05
CA ILE A 41 -2.13 -9.80 -17.46
C ILE A 41 -3.62 -10.13 -17.38
N ILE A 42 -4.14 -10.17 -16.15
CA ILE A 42 -5.53 -10.51 -15.86
C ILE A 42 -6.30 -9.25 -15.48
N PRO A 43 -7.43 -8.92 -16.14
CA PRO A 43 -8.33 -7.87 -15.68
C PRO A 43 -8.90 -8.22 -14.31
N LEU A 44 -8.90 -7.26 -13.38
CA LEU A 44 -9.45 -7.43 -12.04
C LEU A 44 -10.31 -6.23 -11.68
N SER A 45 -11.27 -6.45 -10.79
CA SER A 45 -12.05 -5.42 -10.12
C SER A 45 -12.19 -5.79 -8.65
N TRP A 46 -12.31 -4.78 -7.79
CA TRP A 46 -12.71 -4.99 -6.41
C TRP A 46 -14.15 -5.52 -6.35
N GLN A 47 -14.47 -6.22 -5.26
CA GLN A 47 -15.84 -6.60 -4.97
C GLN A 47 -16.65 -5.34 -4.60
N GLN A 48 -17.94 -5.30 -4.96
CA GLN A 48 -18.79 -4.14 -4.66
C GLN A 48 -19.16 -4.03 -3.17
N ASN A 49 -19.33 -5.18 -2.51
CA ASN A 49 -19.67 -5.26 -1.09
C ASN A 49 -18.44 -5.78 -0.34
N VAL A 50 -17.44 -4.92 -0.21
CA VAL A 50 -16.26 -5.23 0.61
C VAL A 50 -16.67 -5.20 2.08
N ASP A 51 -16.13 -6.15 2.85
CA ASP A 51 -16.28 -6.19 4.30
C ASP A 51 -15.79 -4.88 4.94
N GLU A 52 -16.57 -4.28 5.83
CA GLU A 52 -16.18 -3.07 6.58
C GLU A 52 -14.93 -3.30 7.45
N GLU A 53 -14.65 -4.55 7.79
CA GLU A 53 -13.45 -4.97 8.50
C GLU A 53 -12.23 -5.17 7.59
N ALA A 54 -12.38 -5.03 6.27
CA ALA A 54 -11.25 -5.13 5.34
C ALA A 54 -10.16 -4.09 5.66
N ARG A 55 -8.91 -4.55 5.61
CA ARG A 55 -7.74 -3.74 5.94
C ARG A 55 -6.65 -3.96 4.91
N PHE A 56 -5.96 -2.89 4.54
CA PHE A 56 -4.98 -2.87 3.46
C PHE A 56 -3.67 -2.25 3.94
N PRO A 57 -2.52 -2.83 3.53
CA PRO A 57 -1.22 -2.25 3.84
C PRO A 57 -0.97 -0.99 3.02
N ALA A 58 -0.43 0.03 3.68
CA ALA A 58 0.02 1.27 3.08
C ALA A 58 1.44 1.60 3.55
N TYR A 59 2.22 2.26 2.71
CA TYR A 59 3.56 2.71 3.06
C TYR A 59 3.62 4.23 2.94
N LEU A 60 4.04 4.89 4.02
CA LEU A 60 4.33 6.32 4.03
C LEU A 60 5.81 6.56 4.26
N LEU A 61 6.30 7.64 3.65
CA LEU A 61 7.64 8.14 3.83
C LEU A 61 7.55 9.58 4.33
N ILE A 62 8.18 9.83 5.47
CA ILE A 62 8.48 11.18 5.92
C ILE A 62 9.91 11.47 5.50
N ASP A 63 10.11 12.48 4.66
CA ASP A 63 11.42 12.92 4.16
C ASP A 63 12.20 13.71 5.22
N LYS A 64 12.23 13.18 6.44
CA LYS A 64 12.93 13.70 7.61
C LYS A 64 13.13 12.56 8.61
N LYS A 65 14.30 12.53 9.24
CA LYS A 65 14.58 11.73 10.44
C LYS A 65 13.80 12.28 11.62
N LEU A 66 12.87 11.50 12.17
CA LEU A 66 12.16 11.86 13.40
C LEU A 66 13.01 11.58 14.65
N ASP A 67 12.95 12.50 15.61
CA ASP A 67 13.44 12.26 16.98
C ASP A 67 12.39 11.51 17.82
N ALA A 68 12.72 11.24 19.10
CA ALA A 68 11.86 10.45 19.98
C ALA A 68 10.50 11.13 20.29
N GLU A 69 10.49 12.47 20.42
CA GLU A 69 9.28 13.24 20.68
C GLU A 69 8.35 13.21 19.46
N GLN A 70 8.90 13.52 18.28
CA GLN A 70 8.17 13.49 17.01
C GLN A 70 7.67 12.08 16.67
N THR A 71 8.47 11.05 16.94
CA THR A 71 8.04 9.66 16.75
C THR A 71 6.83 9.34 17.62
N THR A 72 6.82 9.80 18.88
CA THR A 72 5.70 9.59 19.80
C THR A 72 4.45 10.31 19.32
N GLU A 73 4.58 11.56 18.87
CA GLU A 73 3.48 12.35 18.30
C GLU A 73 2.86 11.68 17.07
N VAL A 74 3.70 11.18 16.15
CA VAL A 74 3.25 10.47 14.94
C VAL A 74 2.51 9.18 15.31
N ILE A 75 3.04 8.36 16.23
CA ILE A 75 2.37 7.14 16.70
C ILE A 75 1.00 7.47 17.32
N TYR A 76 0.94 8.53 18.13
CA TYR A 76 -0.32 8.96 18.72
C TYR A 76 -1.33 9.40 17.65
N THR A 77 -0.88 10.20 16.68
CA THR A 77 -1.68 10.69 15.56
C THR A 77 -2.27 9.52 14.77
N ILE A 78 -1.46 8.54 14.39
CA ILE A 78 -1.90 7.32 13.66
C ILE A 78 -3.04 6.61 14.43
N ARG A 79 -2.91 6.48 15.75
CA ARG A 79 -3.94 5.85 16.59
C ARG A 79 -5.23 6.67 16.66
N GLN A 80 -5.14 8.00 16.71
CA GLN A 80 -6.33 8.88 16.70
C GLN A 80 -7.13 8.73 15.42
N PHE A 81 -6.46 8.55 14.29
CA PHE A 81 -7.12 8.28 13.00
C PHE A 81 -7.63 6.84 12.87
N GLN A 82 -7.40 5.97 13.86
CA GLN A 82 -7.77 4.55 13.83
C GLN A 82 -7.05 3.74 12.72
N ALA A 83 -5.86 4.17 12.32
CA ALA A 83 -4.96 3.40 11.48
C ALA A 83 -4.05 2.50 12.33
N GLY A 84 -3.68 1.34 11.78
CA GLY A 84 -2.71 0.43 12.39
C GLY A 84 -1.28 0.81 12.02
N LEU A 85 -0.36 0.77 12.97
CA LEU A 85 1.08 0.88 12.70
C LEU A 85 1.71 -0.51 12.83
N GLU A 86 2.21 -1.07 11.74
CA GLU A 86 2.95 -2.34 11.75
C GLU A 86 4.43 -2.13 12.01
N GLN A 87 5.01 -1.13 11.36
CA GLN A 87 6.43 -0.84 11.47
C GLN A 87 6.68 0.65 11.33
N LEU A 88 7.53 1.17 12.21
CA LEU A 88 8.16 2.47 12.06
C LEU A 88 9.67 2.26 12.10
N SER A 89 10.36 2.71 11.07
CA SER A 89 11.82 2.69 11.03
C SER A 89 12.35 4.04 10.57
N THR A 90 13.53 4.38 11.05
CA THR A 90 14.15 5.67 10.78
C THR A 90 15.60 5.43 10.36
N ASP A 91 16.00 6.00 9.22
CA ASP A 91 17.39 6.05 8.79
C ASP A 91 18.02 7.43 9.12
N GLU A 92 19.17 7.76 8.53
CA GLU A 92 19.85 9.03 8.79
C GLU A 92 19.05 10.26 8.36
N HIS A 93 18.14 10.12 7.40
CA HIS A 93 17.45 11.24 6.75
C HIS A 93 15.93 11.09 6.70
N LYS A 94 15.39 9.89 6.84
CA LYS A 94 14.01 9.55 6.52
C LYS A 94 13.39 8.66 7.59
N THR A 95 12.08 8.75 7.70
CA THR A 95 11.27 7.84 8.52
C THR A 95 10.24 7.14 7.63
N TYR A 96 10.22 5.82 7.71
CA TYR A 96 9.35 4.93 6.95
C TYR A 96 8.28 4.36 7.87
N LEU A 97 7.05 4.33 7.38
CA LEU A 97 5.91 3.80 8.11
C LEU A 97 5.22 2.73 7.26
N SER A 98 5.06 1.54 7.83
CA SER A 98 4.14 0.51 7.34
C SER A 98 2.85 0.62 8.14
N LEU A 99 1.77 0.98 7.47
CA LEU A 99 0.47 1.23 8.05
C LEU A 99 -0.56 0.20 7.56
N ILE A 100 -1.61 0.03 8.34
CA ILE A 100 -2.82 -0.69 7.98
C ILE A 100 -3.98 0.30 7.97
N VAL A 101 -4.60 0.47 6.81
CA VAL A 101 -5.70 1.42 6.56
C VAL A 101 -6.93 0.71 5.98
N ARG A 102 -8.05 1.44 5.86
CA ARG A 102 -9.31 0.90 5.33
C ARG A 102 -9.41 1.06 3.81
N ASP A 103 -9.00 2.22 3.34
CA ASP A 103 -9.13 2.64 1.95
C ASP A 103 -8.19 3.84 1.72
N ARG A 104 -8.29 4.45 0.54
CA ARG A 104 -7.50 5.62 0.15
C ARG A 104 -7.88 6.89 0.93
N ASP A 105 -9.16 7.08 1.26
CA ASP A 105 -9.63 8.27 1.95
C ASP A 105 -9.18 8.28 3.42
N HIS A 106 -9.11 7.10 4.05
CA HIS A 106 -8.54 6.94 5.38
C HIS A 106 -7.01 7.19 5.42
N LEU A 107 -6.29 6.99 4.30
CA LEU A 107 -4.86 7.27 4.24
C LEU A 107 -4.51 8.76 4.02
N ALA A 108 -5.40 9.50 3.36
CA ALA A 108 -5.17 10.88 2.90
C ALA A 108 -5.25 11.92 4.02
#